data_AF-A0A1B6D772-F1
#
_entry.id   AF-A0A1B6D772-F1
#
_cell.length_a   1.000
_cell.length_b   1.000
_cell.length_c   1.000
_cell.angle_alpha   90.00
_cell.angle_beta   90.00
_cell.angle_gamma   90.00
#
_symmetry.space_group_name_H-M   'P 1'
#
loop_
_entity.id
_entity.type
_entity.pdbx_description
1 polymer ?
#
loop_
_entity_poly.entity_id
_entity_poly.type
_entity_poly.pdbx_seq_one_letter_code
_entity_poly.pdbx_strand_id
1 'polypeptide(L)'
;ITSFSYCWSTQDVYSLVISTSMKANILYRSILFVLIIFCCQTGLLNAKSNRKTKDTNKCTSKVCKKTVDMLLKDIDKNVDPCDDFYHYACGNYLKTAEPDIIN
;
A
#
# COMPACT_ATOMS: atom_id res chain seq x y z
N ILE A 1 -29.72 -33.35 47.31
CA ILE A 1 -29.11 -33.43 45.96
C ILE A 1 -30.10 -33.00 44.86
N THR A 2 -31.30 -32.50 45.23
CA THR A 2 -32.33 -32.02 44.27
C THR A 2 -32.04 -30.64 43.67
N SER A 3 -30.94 -29.98 44.03
CA SER A 3 -30.51 -28.71 43.43
C SER A 3 -29.61 -28.86 42.20
N PHE A 4 -29.19 -30.08 41.84
CA PHE A 4 -28.28 -30.29 40.70
C PHE A 4 -29.00 -30.48 39.36
N SER A 5 -30.29 -30.83 39.35
CA SER A 5 -31.05 -31.07 38.11
C SER A 5 -31.61 -29.81 37.45
N TYR A 6 -31.84 -28.73 38.20
CA TYR A 6 -32.40 -27.49 37.64
C TYR A 6 -31.38 -26.66 36.84
N CYS A 7 -30.09 -27.01 36.89
CA CYS A 7 -29.03 -26.29 36.18
C CYS A 7 -28.75 -26.84 34.76
N TRP A 8 -29.33 -27.98 34.37
CA TRP A 8 -29.05 -28.59 33.07
C TRP A 8 -29.94 -28.09 31.92
N SER A 9 -31.09 -27.46 32.21
CA SER A 9 -31.97 -26.93 31.16
C SER A 9 -31.65 -25.51 30.70
N THR A 10 -30.76 -24.79 31.38
CA THR A 10 -30.40 -23.39 31.07
C THR A 10 -29.18 -23.25 30.15
N GLN A 11 -28.39 -24.31 29.94
CA GLN A 11 -27.18 -24.25 29.11
C GLN A 11 -27.49 -24.21 27.61
N ASP A 12 -28.55 -24.88 27.14
CA ASP A 12 -28.86 -25.01 25.71
C ASP A 12 -29.49 -23.74 25.10
N VAL A 13 -30.22 -22.96 25.90
CA VAL A 13 -30.87 -21.70 25.45
C VAL A 13 -29.84 -20.58 25.27
N TYR A 14 -28.77 -20.56 26.08
CA TYR A 14 -27.73 -19.54 26.03
C TYR A 14 -26.87 -19.63 24.76
N SER A 15 -26.58 -20.85 24.29
CA SER A 15 -25.82 -21.09 23.06
C SER A 15 -26.57 -20.61 21.80
N LEU A 16 -27.91 -20.76 21.77
CA LEU A 16 -28.74 -20.27 20.66
C LEU A 16 -28.79 -18.73 20.58
N VAL A 17 -28.90 -18.03 21.72
CA VAL A 17 -28.93 -16.55 21.79
C VAL A 17 -27.59 -15.92 21.37
N ILE A 18 -26.46 -16.57 21.68
CA ILE A 18 -25.15 -16.11 21.22
C ILE A 18 -24.98 -16.39 19.71
N SER A 19 -25.49 -17.51 19.17
CA SER A 19 -25.37 -17.82 17.74
C SER A 19 -26.12 -16.85 16.81
N THR A 20 -27.25 -16.28 17.24
CA THR A 20 -28.03 -15.28 16.49
C THR A 20 -27.42 -13.88 16.62
N SER A 21 -26.88 -13.54 17.80
CA SER A 21 -26.26 -12.24 18.09
C SER A 21 -24.84 -12.09 17.51
N MET A 22 -24.06 -13.18 17.47
CA MET A 22 -22.70 -13.17 16.90
C MET A 22 -22.72 -12.92 15.39
N LYS A 23 -23.73 -13.42 14.66
CA LYS A 23 -23.88 -13.14 13.23
C LYS A 23 -24.12 -11.65 12.97
N ALA A 24 -24.99 -11.00 13.75
CA ALA A 24 -25.24 -9.56 13.61
C ALA A 24 -24.00 -8.72 13.97
N ASN A 25 -23.25 -9.08 15.01
CA ASN A 25 -22.01 -8.39 15.39
C ASN A 25 -20.86 -8.64 14.39
N ILE A 26 -20.73 -9.85 13.84
CA ILE A 26 -19.74 -10.15 12.80
C ILE A 26 -20.12 -9.40 11.51
N LEU A 27 -21.39 -9.42 11.11
CA LEU A 27 -21.88 -8.72 9.93
C LEU A 27 -21.70 -7.20 10.07
N TYR A 28 -22.08 -6.59 11.20
CA TYR A 28 -21.87 -5.16 11.45
C TYR A 28 -20.38 -4.78 11.49
N ARG A 29 -19.51 -5.62 12.08
CA ARG A 29 -18.05 -5.37 12.09
C ARG A 29 -17.44 -5.49 10.70
N SER A 30 -17.88 -6.46 9.90
CA SER A 30 -17.46 -6.60 8.51
C SER A 30 -17.91 -5.41 7.66
N ILE A 31 -19.16 -4.96 7.81
CA ILE A 31 -19.70 -3.79 7.10
C ILE A 31 -18.96 -2.51 7.52
N LEU A 32 -18.73 -2.31 8.83
CA LEU A 32 -17.97 -1.17 9.34
C LEU A 32 -16.54 -1.14 8.79
N PHE A 33 -15.87 -2.29 8.70
CA PHE A 33 -14.51 -2.39 8.16
C PHE A 33 -14.47 -2.06 6.66
N VAL A 34 -15.46 -2.54 5.89
CA VAL A 34 -15.60 -2.20 4.45
C VAL A 34 -15.86 -0.71 4.25
N LEU A 35 -16.72 -0.09 5.08
CA LEU A 35 -16.98 1.36 5.02
C LEU A 35 -15.72 2.18 5.37
N ILE A 36 -14.92 1.73 6.34
CA ILE A 36 -13.65 2.38 6.69
C ILE A 36 -12.65 2.29 5.53
N ILE A 37 -12.54 1.12 4.87
CA ILE A 37 -11.65 0.93 3.71
C ILE A 37 -12.10 1.79 2.52
N PHE A 38 -13.41 1.85 2.24
CA PHE A 38 -13.98 2.65 1.15
C PHE A 38 -13.80 4.17 1.38
N CYS A 39 -13.92 4.63 2.64
CA CYS A 39 -13.58 6.00 3.03
C CYS A 39 -12.07 6.29 2.88
N CYS A 40 -11.21 5.30 3.15
CA CYS A 40 -9.76 5.45 3.00
C CYS A 40 -9.36 5.59 1.52
N GLN A 41 -10.01 4.84 0.62
CA GLN A 41 -9.79 4.91 -0.82
C GLN A 41 -10.27 6.25 -1.43
N THR A 42 -11.39 6.81 -0.94
CA THR A 42 -11.93 8.10 -1.43
C THR A 42 -11.19 9.32 -0.85
N GLY A 43 -10.60 9.20 0.35
CA GLY A 43 -9.79 10.26 0.97
C GLY A 43 -8.31 10.30 0.52
N LEU A 44 -7.70 9.15 0.20
CA LEU A 44 -6.27 9.08 -0.14
C LEU A 44 -5.99 9.35 -1.63
N LEU A 45 -6.94 9.08 -2.53
CA LEU A 45 -6.75 9.28 -3.97
C LEU A 45 -6.87 10.75 -4.43
N ASN A 46 -7.27 11.66 -3.54
CA ASN A 46 -7.22 13.11 -3.78
C ASN A 46 -6.09 13.82 -3.03
N ALA A 47 -5.10 13.07 -2.55
CA ALA A 47 -3.80 13.65 -2.24
C ALA A 47 -2.92 13.72 -3.51
N LYS A 48 -3.46 14.24 -4.63
CA LYS A 48 -2.59 14.82 -5.67
C LYS A 48 -2.06 16.13 -5.12
N SER A 49 -1.06 16.01 -4.24
CA SER A 49 -0.30 17.11 -3.71
C SER A 49 0.48 17.75 -4.87
N ASN A 50 -0.14 18.69 -5.57
CA ASN A 50 0.60 19.73 -6.28
C ASN A 50 1.23 20.67 -5.25
N ARG A 51 2.14 20.12 -4.42
CA ARG A 51 3.14 20.91 -3.74
C ARG A 51 4.00 21.51 -4.85
N LYS A 52 3.65 22.72 -5.30
CA LYS A 52 4.69 23.67 -5.71
C LYS A 52 5.47 24.00 -4.44
N THR A 53 6.31 23.06 -4.02
CA THR A 53 7.35 23.35 -3.05
C THR A 53 8.20 24.41 -3.73
N LYS A 54 8.35 25.56 -3.08
CA LYS A 54 9.43 26.48 -3.45
C LYS A 54 10.68 25.62 -3.41
N ASP A 55 11.38 25.53 -4.53
CA ASP A 55 12.39 24.53 -4.86
C ASP A 55 13.71 24.74 -4.08
N THR A 56 13.61 25.05 -2.79
CA THR A 56 14.72 25.45 -1.91
C THR A 56 15.57 24.26 -1.46
N ASN A 57 15.13 23.03 -1.75
CA ASN A 57 15.81 21.80 -1.34
C ASN A 57 16.59 21.14 -2.49
N LYS A 58 16.67 21.77 -3.67
CA LYS A 58 17.52 21.29 -4.75
C LYS A 58 18.96 21.69 -4.50
N CYS A 59 19.86 20.74 -4.67
CA CYS A 59 21.28 21.01 -4.69
C CYS A 59 21.63 21.97 -5.85
N THR A 60 22.46 22.97 -5.57
CA THR A 60 22.91 23.95 -6.58
C THR A 60 24.37 23.74 -6.98
N SER A 61 25.09 22.86 -6.28
CA SER A 61 26.50 22.58 -6.57
C SER A 61 26.67 21.98 -7.97
N LYS A 62 27.79 22.34 -8.63
CA LYS A 62 28.11 21.84 -9.98
C LYS A 62 28.16 20.32 -10.03
N VAL A 63 28.72 19.70 -8.98
CA VAL A 63 28.80 18.24 -8.85
C VAL A 63 27.41 17.63 -8.84
N CYS A 64 26.50 18.14 -8.01
CA CYS A 64 25.17 17.57 -7.92
C CYS A 64 24.38 17.70 -9.23
N LYS A 65 24.45 18.86 -9.91
CA LYS A 65 23.81 19.04 -11.23
C LYS A 65 24.34 18.03 -12.24
N LYS A 66 25.67 17.90 -12.34
CA LYS A 66 26.31 16.94 -13.23
C LYS A 66 25.89 15.50 -12.93
N THR A 67 25.83 15.12 -11.66
CA THR A 67 25.38 13.78 -11.24
C THR A 67 23.92 13.55 -11.62
N VAL A 68 23.04 14.52 -11.40
CA VAL A 68 21.63 14.43 -11.80
C VAL A 68 21.49 14.31 -13.31
N ASP A 69 22.25 15.09 -14.09
CA ASP A 69 22.21 15.04 -15.54
C ASP A 69 22.67 13.67 -16.07
N MET A 70 23.73 13.10 -15.47
CA MET A 70 24.19 11.74 -15.79
C MET A 70 23.12 10.71 -15.46
N LEU A 71 22.56 10.75 -14.25
CA LEU A 71 21.51 9.83 -13.82
C LEU A 71 20.28 9.90 -14.74
N LEU A 72 19.83 11.10 -15.11
CA LEU A 72 18.66 11.29 -15.97
C LEU A 72 18.88 10.79 -17.41
N LYS A 73 20.13 10.71 -17.86
CA LYS A 73 20.47 10.18 -19.18
C LYS A 73 20.23 8.66 -19.26
N ASP A 74 20.44 7.96 -18.14
CA ASP A 74 20.39 6.49 -18.08
C ASP A 74 18.95 5.95 -17.90
N ILE A 75 18.05 6.76 -17.35
CA ILE A 75 16.64 6.43 -17.11
C ILE A 75 15.84 6.38 -18.42
N ASP A 76 15.11 5.27 -18.65
CA ASP A 76 14.14 5.11 -19.74
C ASP A 76 12.71 5.35 -19.25
N LYS A 77 12.16 6.53 -19.58
CA LYS A 77 10.82 6.96 -19.17
C LYS A 77 9.68 6.27 -19.94
N ASN A 78 9.99 5.40 -20.90
CA ASN A 78 8.98 4.64 -21.65
C ASN A 78 8.56 3.35 -20.92
N VAL A 79 9.32 2.94 -19.89
CA VAL A 79 9.03 1.78 -19.06
C VAL A 79 8.34 2.26 -17.78
N ASP A 80 7.28 1.58 -17.35
CA ASP A 80 6.68 1.89 -16.05
C ASP A 80 7.57 1.35 -14.92
N PRO A 81 8.02 2.17 -13.94
CA PRO A 81 8.81 1.69 -12.81
C PRO A 81 8.09 0.66 -11.93
N CYS A 82 6.77 0.59 -11.98
CA CYS A 82 5.99 -0.43 -11.28
C CYS A 82 6.04 -1.80 -11.97
N ASP A 83 6.26 -1.82 -13.29
CA ASP A 83 6.33 -3.05 -14.08
C ASP A 83 7.78 -3.58 -14.17
N ASP A 84 8.74 -2.71 -14.48
CA ASP A 84 10.17 -3.06 -14.51
C ASP A 84 11.04 -1.87 -14.10
N PHE A 85 11.35 -1.80 -12.81
CA PHE A 85 12.20 -0.74 -12.25
C PHE A 85 13.63 -0.78 -12.83
N TYR A 86 14.16 -1.95 -13.19
CA TYR A 86 15.52 -2.07 -13.71
C TYR A 86 15.63 -1.44 -15.09
N HIS A 87 14.71 -1.77 -16.00
CA HIS A 87 14.67 -1.15 -17.32
C HIS A 87 14.25 0.32 -17.26
N TYR A 88 13.39 0.71 -16.31
CA TYR A 88 13.12 2.13 -16.08
C TYR A 88 14.40 2.89 -15.66
N ALA A 89 15.16 2.38 -14.70
CA ALA A 89 16.34 3.07 -14.17
C ALA A 89 17.56 3.04 -15.11
N CYS A 90 17.77 1.93 -15.82
CA CYS A 90 18.99 1.67 -16.59
C CYS A 90 18.76 1.48 -18.09
N GLY A 91 17.51 1.53 -18.57
CA GLY A 91 17.16 1.13 -19.93
C GLY A 91 17.88 1.90 -21.02
N ASN A 92 18.21 3.18 -20.81
CA ASN A 92 18.99 3.96 -21.79
C ASN A 92 20.49 3.75 -21.65
N TYR A 93 20.97 3.49 -20.43
CA TYR A 93 22.36 3.07 -20.22
C TYR A 93 22.64 1.78 -21.02
N LEU A 94 21.79 0.76 -20.91
CA LEU A 94 21.98 -0.52 -21.61
C LEU A 94 21.98 -0.39 -23.15
N LYS A 95 21.30 0.61 -23.71
CA LYS A 95 21.27 0.88 -25.16
C LYS A 95 22.53 1.59 -25.67
N THR A 96 23.24 2.29 -24.80
CA THR A 96 24.40 3.12 -25.14
C THR A 96 25.70 2.62 -24.54
N ALA A 97 25.61 1.68 -23.60
CA ALA A 97 26.72 0.88 -23.13
C ALA A 97 27.17 -0.02 -24.29
N GLU A 98 28.19 0.47 -25.00
CA GLU A 98 29.08 -0.42 -25.75
C GLU A 98 29.53 -1.53 -24.77
N PRO A 99 29.54 -2.81 -25.17
CA PRO A 99 30.03 -3.88 -24.32
C PRO A 99 31.53 -3.68 -24.12
N ASP A 100 31.91 -2.94 -23.08
CA ASP A 100 33.26 -2.98 -22.55
C ASP A 100 33.51 -4.43 -22.14
N ILE A 101 34.26 -5.13 -23.00
CA ILE A 101 34.84 -6.43 -22.78
C ILE A 101 35.33 -6.48 -21.33
N ILE A 102 34.70 -7.33 -20.52
CA ILE A 102 35.24 -7.70 -19.22
C ILE A 102 36.57 -8.39 -19.49
N ASN A 103 37.67 -7.70 -19.21
CA ASN A 103 38.98 -8.31 -18.96
C ASN A 103 39.23 -8.33 -17.46
#